data_AF-A0A0G0ZJU3-F1
#
_entry.id   AF-A0A0G0ZJU3-F1
#
_cell.length_a   1.000
_cell.length_b   1.000
_cell.length_c   1.000
_cell.angle_alpha   90.00
_cell.angle_beta   90.00
_cell.angle_gamma   90.00
#
_symmetry.space_group_name_H-M   'P 1'
#
loop_
_entity.id
_entity.type
_entity.pdbx_description
1 polymer ?
#
loop_
_entity_poly.entity_id
_entity_poly.type
_entity_poly.pdbx_seq_one_letter_code
_entity_poly.pdbx_strand_id
1 'polypeptide(L)'
;MVRAGRGLGMEKNISVSLVRVVVDSFTWLYPFLQEKCEDIEKIFSDEEIKFSKTLQAGSGELLKLVDYIRSESPSAPDVSKEAFRLYQSFGFPFEIFVEYMKDFGLLEEKNIKELEEEFNKLLMSHQEQSRKGAEQKFKGGLADHSDTVVKYHTATHLLHFALREVLGEDVYLTIKTSLLKSRSGKLRKL
;
A
#
# COMPACT_ATOMS: atom_id res chain seq x y z
N MET A 1 7.64 11.98 -9.04
CA MET A 1 9.13 11.94 -9.12
C MET A 1 9.63 10.93 -10.16
N VAL A 2 9.39 9.63 -10.00
CA VAL A 2 9.88 8.61 -10.95
C VAL A 2 9.36 8.82 -12.38
N ARG A 3 8.05 9.12 -12.55
CA ARG A 3 7.49 9.52 -13.85
C ARG A 3 8.20 10.75 -14.43
N ALA A 4 8.27 11.83 -13.65
CA ALA A 4 8.86 13.09 -14.10
C ALA A 4 10.34 12.90 -14.52
N GLY A 5 11.13 12.16 -13.74
CA GLY A 5 12.51 11.82 -14.10
C GLY A 5 12.60 10.98 -15.38
N ARG A 6 11.67 10.02 -15.58
CA ARG A 6 11.58 9.27 -16.85
C ARG A 6 11.22 10.15 -18.04
N GLY A 7 10.31 11.11 -17.86
CA GLY A 7 10.00 12.11 -18.88
C GLY A 7 11.22 12.95 -19.29
N LEU A 8 12.19 13.12 -18.38
CA LEU A 8 13.47 13.78 -18.63
C LEU A 8 14.57 12.83 -19.17
N GLY A 9 14.23 11.57 -19.47
CA GLY A 9 15.17 10.57 -19.98
C GLY A 9 16.00 9.85 -18.92
N MET A 10 15.69 10.02 -17.62
CA MET A 10 16.34 9.26 -16.55
C MET A 10 15.68 7.89 -16.38
N GLU A 11 16.46 6.82 -16.53
CA GLU A 11 15.95 5.44 -16.47
C GLU A 11 16.03 4.83 -15.06
N LYS A 12 17.01 5.26 -14.23
CA LYS A 12 17.35 4.64 -12.94
C LYS A 12 17.90 5.66 -11.93
N ASN A 13 17.82 5.31 -10.65
CA ASN A 13 18.40 6.02 -9.51
C ASN A 13 17.87 7.46 -9.36
N ILE A 14 16.63 7.72 -9.81
CA ILE A 14 16.04 9.05 -9.74
C ILE A 14 15.85 9.44 -8.27
N SER A 15 15.21 8.56 -7.50
CA SER A 15 14.90 8.81 -6.10
C SER A 15 16.15 8.82 -5.20
N VAL A 16 17.04 7.86 -5.39
CA VAL A 16 18.25 7.70 -4.58
C VAL A 16 19.16 8.92 -4.70
N SER A 17 19.33 9.46 -5.92
CA SER A 17 20.13 10.67 -6.11
C SER A 17 19.58 11.88 -5.36
N LEU A 18 18.25 12.00 -5.26
CA LEU A 18 17.58 13.08 -4.55
C LEU A 18 17.65 12.90 -3.03
N VAL A 19 17.58 11.67 -2.52
CA VAL A 19 17.75 11.37 -1.10
C VAL A 19 19.08 11.94 -0.60
N ARG A 20 20.19 11.71 -1.32
CA ARG A 20 21.51 12.24 -0.94
C ARG A 20 21.52 13.76 -0.83
N VAL A 21 21.02 14.44 -1.85
CA VAL A 21 20.98 15.91 -1.88
C VAL A 21 20.16 16.47 -0.71
N VAL A 22 19.02 15.83 -0.40
CA VAL A 22 18.17 16.22 0.72
C VAL A 22 18.87 15.97 2.05
N VAL A 23 19.48 14.81 2.26
CA VAL A 23 20.23 14.50 3.49
C VAL A 23 21.32 15.56 3.68
N ASP A 24 22.17 15.80 2.69
CA ASP A 24 23.24 16.79 2.77
C ASP A 24 22.74 18.20 3.11
N SER A 25 21.59 18.60 2.54
CA SER A 25 20.99 19.92 2.77
C SER A 25 20.41 20.10 4.18
N PHE A 26 20.00 19.01 4.83
CA PHE A 26 19.28 19.04 6.11
C PHE A 26 20.03 18.42 7.29
N THR A 27 21.21 17.81 7.06
CA THR A 27 22.04 17.21 8.11
C THR A 27 22.33 18.16 9.28
N TRP A 28 22.51 19.46 9.02
CA TRP A 28 22.79 20.44 10.06
C TRP A 28 21.62 20.63 11.05
N LEU A 29 20.39 20.40 10.60
CA LEU A 29 19.18 20.51 11.42
C LEU A 29 18.73 19.14 11.96
N TYR A 30 18.97 18.08 11.20
CA TYR A 30 18.57 16.71 11.51
C TYR A 30 19.73 15.72 11.33
N PRO A 31 20.67 15.64 12.29
CA PRO A 31 21.89 14.83 12.17
C PRO A 31 21.61 13.33 11.97
N PHE A 32 20.51 12.84 12.54
CA PHE A 32 20.07 11.43 12.41
C PHE A 32 19.75 11.02 10.97
N LEU A 33 19.51 11.98 10.06
CA LEU A 33 19.30 11.68 8.64
C LEU A 33 20.54 11.05 8.00
N GLN A 34 21.73 11.47 8.44
CA GLN A 34 22.98 10.91 7.92
C GLN A 34 23.18 9.47 8.40
N GLU A 35 22.85 9.17 9.66
CA GLU A 35 22.90 7.81 10.21
C GLU A 35 21.91 6.85 9.52
N LYS A 36 20.76 7.36 9.09
CA LYS A 36 19.70 6.59 8.43
C LYS A 36 19.74 6.67 6.91
N CYS A 37 20.74 7.35 6.34
CA CYS A 37 20.79 7.62 4.90
C CYS A 37 20.76 6.32 4.08
N GLU A 38 21.57 5.32 4.44
CA GLU A 38 21.61 4.03 3.72
C GLU A 38 20.28 3.28 3.78
N ASP A 39 19.61 3.27 4.94
CA ASP A 39 18.29 2.65 5.11
C ASP A 39 17.25 3.35 4.23
N ILE A 40 17.27 4.68 4.20
CA ILE A 40 16.35 5.50 3.40
C ILE A 40 16.62 5.26 1.90
N GLU A 41 17.88 5.30 1.46
CA GLU A 41 18.25 5.02 0.07
C GLU A 41 17.76 3.66 -0.39
N LYS A 42 17.90 2.63 0.46
CA LYS A 42 17.43 1.28 0.16
C LYS A 42 15.91 1.24 -0.02
N ILE A 43 15.15 1.85 0.88
CA ILE A 43 13.68 1.89 0.79
C ILE A 43 13.24 2.59 -0.51
N PHE A 44 13.84 3.74 -0.82
CA PHE A 44 13.53 4.47 -2.05
C PHE A 44 13.91 3.70 -3.31
N SER A 45 15.05 3.01 -3.31
CA SER A 45 15.47 2.15 -4.42
C SER A 45 14.50 0.99 -4.64
N ASP A 46 14.12 0.27 -3.58
CA ASP A 46 13.17 -0.84 -3.65
C ASP A 46 11.81 -0.37 -4.15
N GLU A 47 11.34 0.80 -3.69
CA GLU A 47 10.08 1.39 -4.11
C GLU A 47 10.14 1.88 -5.56
N GLU A 48 11.24 2.50 -5.99
CA GLU A 48 11.43 2.91 -7.39
C GLU A 48 11.39 1.70 -8.33
N ILE A 49 12.02 0.58 -7.95
CA ILE A 49 11.99 -0.65 -8.75
C ILE A 49 10.56 -1.21 -8.86
N LYS A 50 9.82 -1.28 -7.74
CA LYS A 50 8.43 -1.75 -7.76
C LYS A 50 7.57 -0.85 -8.61
N PHE A 51 7.65 0.45 -8.37
CA PHE A 51 6.85 1.45 -9.06
C PHE A 51 7.16 1.52 -10.55
N SER A 52 8.42 1.37 -10.92
CA SER A 52 8.87 1.28 -12.32
C SER A 52 8.21 0.12 -13.08
N LYS A 53 8.08 -1.05 -12.43
CA LYS A 53 7.38 -2.22 -13.00
C LYS A 53 5.88 -1.95 -13.15
N THR A 54 5.26 -1.38 -12.12
CA THR A 54 3.84 -0.97 -12.14
C THR A 54 3.56 0.00 -13.29
N LEU A 55 4.39 1.04 -13.44
CA LEU A 55 4.27 2.00 -14.52
C LEU A 55 4.43 1.33 -15.88
N GLN A 56 5.39 0.44 -16.06
CA GLN A 56 5.60 -0.23 -17.34
C GLN A 56 4.40 -1.11 -17.72
N ALA A 57 3.84 -1.84 -16.75
CA ALA A 57 2.65 -2.65 -16.98
C ALA A 57 1.41 -1.78 -17.29
N GLY A 58 1.20 -0.70 -16.52
CA GLY A 58 0.04 0.18 -16.71
C GLY A 58 0.13 1.07 -17.95
N SER A 59 1.33 1.48 -18.38
CA SER A 59 1.50 2.38 -19.54
C SER A 59 1.05 1.74 -20.86
N GLY A 60 1.21 0.43 -21.01
CA GLY A 60 0.75 -0.28 -22.20
C GLY A 60 -0.78 -0.31 -22.32
N GLU A 61 -1.48 -0.56 -21.20
CA GLU A 61 -2.94 -0.52 -21.15
C GLU A 61 -3.48 0.91 -21.25
N LEU A 62 -2.78 1.87 -20.65
CA LEU A 62 -3.09 3.29 -20.77
C LEU A 62 -3.06 3.74 -22.24
N LEU A 63 -2.07 3.31 -23.02
CA LEU A 63 -1.96 3.69 -24.43
C LEU A 63 -3.15 3.15 -25.26
N LYS A 64 -3.57 1.90 -25.01
CA LYS A 64 -4.77 1.33 -25.65
C LYS A 64 -6.03 2.13 -25.30
N LEU A 65 -6.14 2.54 -24.05
CA LEU A 65 -7.25 3.37 -23.58
C LEU A 65 -7.23 4.78 -24.21
N VAL A 66 -6.05 5.37 -24.36
CA VAL A 66 -5.86 6.65 -25.08
C VAL A 66 -6.34 6.55 -26.52
N ASP A 67 -5.98 5.47 -27.23
CA ASP A 67 -6.42 5.24 -28.60
C ASP A 67 -7.94 5.06 -28.68
N TYR A 68 -8.53 4.30 -27.75
CA TYR A 68 -9.99 4.14 -27.63
C TYR A 68 -10.71 5.48 -27.35
N ILE A 69 -10.17 6.31 -26.45
CA ILE A 69 -10.74 7.62 -26.13
C ILE A 69 -10.73 8.53 -27.36
N ARG A 70 -9.64 8.49 -28.14
CA ARG A 70 -9.51 9.28 -29.37
C ARG A 70 -10.48 8.83 -30.46
N SER A 71 -10.77 7.53 -30.57
CA SER A 71 -11.66 7.01 -31.60
C SER A 71 -13.15 7.19 -31.26
N GLU A 72 -13.54 6.95 -30.02
CA GLU A 72 -14.96 6.86 -29.64
C GLU A 72 -15.46 8.04 -28.79
N SER A 73 -14.57 8.89 -28.28
CA SER A 73 -14.92 10.00 -27.38
C SER A 73 -15.89 9.60 -26.25
N PRO A 74 -15.52 8.59 -25.43
CA PRO A 74 -16.38 8.06 -24.38
C PRO A 74 -16.67 9.09 -23.30
N SER A 75 -17.75 8.86 -22.55
CA SER A 75 -18.18 9.72 -21.45
C SER A 75 -17.21 9.67 -20.26
N ALA A 76 -17.20 10.72 -19.43
CA ALA A 76 -16.35 10.76 -18.22
C ALA A 76 -16.56 9.58 -17.26
N PRO A 77 -17.79 9.08 -17.03
CA PRO A 77 -18.01 7.85 -16.26
C PRO A 77 -17.33 6.60 -16.83
N ASP A 78 -17.29 6.45 -18.16
CA ASP A 78 -16.67 5.27 -18.79
C ASP A 78 -15.15 5.33 -18.71
N VAL A 79 -14.56 6.51 -18.91
CA VAL A 79 -13.13 6.74 -18.68
C VAL A 79 -12.77 6.47 -17.21
N SER A 80 -13.63 6.86 -16.27
CA SER A 80 -13.44 6.61 -14.84
C SER A 80 -13.43 5.13 -14.49
N LYS A 81 -14.27 4.31 -15.14
CA LYS A 81 -14.27 2.84 -14.96
C LYS A 81 -12.96 2.22 -15.44
N GLU A 82 -12.45 2.64 -16.58
CA GLU A 82 -11.18 2.14 -17.10
C GLU A 82 -9.98 2.63 -16.26
N ALA A 83 -10.01 3.87 -15.77
CA ALA A 83 -9.04 4.37 -14.79
C ALA A 83 -9.06 3.54 -13.49
N PHE A 84 -10.26 3.20 -13.00
CA PHE A 84 -10.44 2.34 -11.84
C PHE A 84 -9.92 0.91 -12.08
N ARG A 85 -10.11 0.37 -13.29
CA ARG A 85 -9.55 -0.92 -13.68
C ARG A 85 -8.02 -0.90 -13.69
N LEU A 86 -7.40 0.16 -14.21
CA LEU A 86 -5.95 0.37 -14.19
C LEU A 86 -5.43 0.43 -12.74
N TYR A 87 -6.13 1.13 -11.88
CA TYR A 87 -5.83 1.20 -10.45
C TYR A 87 -5.91 -0.17 -9.76
N GLN A 88 -7.04 -0.88 -9.90
CA GLN A 88 -7.26 -2.15 -9.21
C GLN A 88 -6.40 -3.30 -9.74
N SER A 89 -6.23 -3.40 -11.06
CA SER A 89 -5.59 -4.56 -11.69
C SER A 89 -4.08 -4.40 -11.85
N PHE A 90 -3.63 -3.18 -12.14
CA PHE A 90 -2.23 -2.90 -12.46
C PHE A 90 -1.54 -2.05 -11.40
N GLY A 91 -2.26 -1.59 -10.37
CA GLY A 91 -1.71 -0.72 -9.32
C GLY A 91 -1.36 0.67 -9.83
N PHE A 92 -1.91 1.09 -10.98
CA PHE A 92 -1.56 2.36 -11.61
C PHE A 92 -2.25 3.51 -10.88
N PRO A 93 -1.49 4.49 -10.33
CA PRO A 93 -2.10 5.58 -9.57
C PRO A 93 -3.01 6.45 -10.45
N PHE A 94 -4.14 6.86 -9.88
CA PHE A 94 -5.13 7.67 -10.57
C PHE A 94 -4.62 9.07 -10.90
N GLU A 95 -3.82 9.66 -10.01
CA GLU A 95 -3.24 10.99 -10.20
C GLU A 95 -2.33 11.02 -11.44
N ILE A 96 -1.58 9.93 -11.64
CA ILE A 96 -0.69 9.77 -12.79
C ILE A 96 -1.50 9.57 -14.07
N PHE A 97 -2.58 8.80 -13.99
CA PHE A 97 -3.53 8.65 -15.09
C PHE A 97 -4.05 10.01 -15.56
N VAL A 98 -4.54 10.85 -14.64
CA VAL A 98 -5.06 12.20 -14.95
C VAL A 98 -3.98 13.06 -15.59
N GLU A 99 -2.77 13.07 -15.04
CA GLU A 99 -1.65 13.80 -15.63
C GLU A 99 -1.29 13.31 -17.05
N TYR A 100 -1.35 12.00 -17.34
CA TYR A 100 -1.13 11.51 -18.71
C TYR A 100 -2.23 11.97 -19.67
N MET A 101 -3.48 11.91 -19.23
CA MET A 101 -4.62 12.35 -20.04
C MET A 101 -4.55 13.86 -20.33
N LYS A 102 -4.04 14.67 -19.40
CA LYS A 102 -3.69 16.08 -19.63
C LYS A 102 -2.59 16.22 -20.69
N ASP A 103 -1.49 15.47 -20.56
CA ASP A 103 -0.37 15.52 -21.51
C ASP A 103 -0.78 15.12 -22.94
N PHE A 104 -1.73 14.19 -23.08
CA PHE A 104 -2.29 13.78 -24.38
C PHE A 104 -3.35 14.74 -24.94
N GLY A 105 -3.72 15.79 -24.20
CA GLY A 105 -4.75 16.75 -24.60
C GLY A 105 -6.17 16.17 -24.61
N LEU A 106 -6.43 15.12 -23.82
CA LEU A 106 -7.71 14.39 -23.81
C LEU A 106 -8.66 14.83 -22.69
N LEU A 107 -8.19 15.64 -21.74
CA LEU A 107 -9.01 16.13 -20.63
C LEU A 107 -8.92 17.66 -20.50
N GLU A 108 -10.08 18.30 -20.55
CA GLU A 108 -10.27 19.68 -20.10
C GLU A 108 -10.52 19.72 -18.59
N GLU A 109 -10.24 20.86 -17.94
CA GLU A 109 -10.38 21.02 -16.47
C GLU A 109 -11.76 20.65 -15.92
N LYS A 110 -12.83 20.88 -16.69
CA LYS A 110 -14.19 20.53 -16.28
C LYS A 110 -14.41 19.01 -16.24
N ASN A 111 -13.83 18.28 -17.19
CA ASN A 111 -14.00 16.83 -17.30
C ASN A 111 -13.20 16.09 -16.22
N ILE A 112 -12.12 16.70 -15.71
CA ILE A 112 -11.30 16.11 -14.65
C ILE A 112 -12.08 15.98 -13.35
N LYS A 113 -12.84 17.02 -12.96
CA LYS A 113 -13.61 16.99 -11.71
C LYS A 113 -14.69 15.93 -11.73
N GLU A 114 -15.43 15.83 -12.83
CA GLU A 114 -16.45 14.79 -13.00
C GLU A 114 -15.83 13.39 -12.98
N LEU A 115 -14.69 13.21 -13.65
CA LEU A 115 -13.94 11.96 -13.66
C LEU A 115 -13.41 11.59 -12.25
N GLU A 116 -12.91 12.55 -11.49
CA GLU A 116 -12.50 12.38 -10.09
C GLU A 116 -13.67 11.97 -9.19
N GLU A 117 -14.83 12.62 -9.33
CA GLU A 117 -16.03 12.29 -8.57
C GLU A 117 -16.51 10.87 -8.86
N GLU A 118 -16.58 10.47 -10.13
CA GLU A 118 -16.97 9.12 -10.54
C GLU A 118 -15.95 8.07 -10.08
N PHE A 119 -14.65 8.35 -10.20
CA PHE A 119 -13.60 7.46 -9.68
C PHE A 119 -13.72 7.27 -8.16
N ASN A 120 -13.95 8.35 -7.41
CA ASN A 120 -14.11 8.28 -5.96
C ASN A 120 -15.34 7.46 -5.55
N LYS A 121 -16.46 7.56 -6.30
CA LYS A 121 -17.63 6.71 -6.08
C LYS A 121 -17.31 5.22 -6.26
N LEU A 122 -16.55 4.88 -7.31
CA LEU A 122 -16.10 3.50 -7.55
C LEU A 122 -15.17 3.00 -6.43
N LEU A 123 -14.24 3.86 -5.98
CA LEU A 123 -13.33 3.55 -4.88
C LEU A 123 -14.09 3.28 -3.56
N MET A 124 -15.05 4.14 -3.22
CA MET A 124 -15.89 3.98 -2.03
C MET A 124 -16.70 2.67 -2.10
N SER A 125 -17.32 2.37 -3.25
CA SER A 125 -18.05 1.12 -3.45
C SER A 125 -17.16 -0.10 -3.27
N HIS A 126 -15.94 -0.07 -3.81
CA HIS A 126 -14.97 -1.14 -3.68
C HIS A 126 -14.48 -1.33 -2.24
N GLN A 127 -14.27 -0.24 -1.49
CA GLN A 127 -13.93 -0.28 -0.07
C GLN A 127 -15.05 -0.91 0.76
N GLU A 128 -16.31 -0.53 0.52
CA GLU A 128 -17.46 -1.13 1.18
C GLU A 128 -17.61 -2.62 0.88
N GLN A 129 -17.42 -3.02 -0.37
CA GLN A 129 -17.43 -4.43 -0.77
C GLN A 129 -16.31 -5.22 -0.07
N SER A 130 -15.11 -4.66 -0.01
CA SER A 130 -13.97 -5.28 0.68
C SER A 130 -14.23 -5.44 2.17
N ARG A 131 -14.88 -4.46 2.81
CA ARG A 131 -15.30 -4.53 4.23
C ARG A 131 -16.34 -5.63 4.47
N LYS A 132 -17.40 -5.68 3.64
CA LYS A 132 -18.44 -6.73 3.73
C LYS A 132 -17.86 -8.13 3.45
N GLY A 133 -16.91 -8.23 2.51
CA GLY A 133 -16.21 -9.47 2.19
C GLY A 133 -15.29 -9.96 3.32
N ALA A 134 -14.66 -9.05 4.07
CA ALA A 134 -13.88 -9.39 5.27
C ALA A 134 -14.78 -9.95 6.38
N GLU A 135 -15.95 -9.35 6.59
CA GLU A 135 -16.96 -9.84 7.55
C GLU A 135 -17.52 -11.22 7.16
N GLN A 136 -17.70 -11.49 5.86
CA GLN A 136 -18.13 -12.80 5.36
C GLN A 136 -17.02 -13.87 5.42
N LYS A 137 -15.77 -13.53 5.10
CA LYS A 137 -14.62 -14.45 5.26
C LYS A 137 -14.37 -14.80 6.73
N PHE A 138 -14.73 -13.92 7.67
CA PHE A 138 -14.72 -14.24 9.09
C PHE A 138 -15.76 -15.30 9.48
N LYS A 139 -16.90 -15.35 8.78
CA LYS A 139 -17.95 -16.37 9.00
C LYS A 139 -17.70 -17.70 8.29
N GLY A 140 -16.74 -17.76 7.35
CA GLY A 140 -16.59 -18.86 6.40
C GLY A 140 -15.46 -19.86 6.66
N GLY A 141 -14.84 -19.91 7.85
CA GLY A 141 -13.80 -20.93 8.05
C GLY A 141 -13.15 -21.11 9.42
N LEU A 142 -13.24 -20.18 10.36
CA LEU A 142 -12.59 -20.33 11.69
C LEU A 142 -13.26 -19.48 12.79
N ALA A 143 -14.55 -19.21 12.68
CA ALA A 143 -15.31 -18.55 13.74
C ALA A 143 -16.26 -19.57 14.39
N ASP A 144 -15.68 -20.45 15.21
CA ASP A 144 -16.50 -21.12 16.22
C ASP A 144 -16.90 -20.06 17.25
N HIS A 145 -18.07 -19.46 17.05
CA HIS A 145 -18.71 -18.55 17.99
C HIS A 145 -19.45 -19.33 19.10
N SER A 146 -18.98 -20.52 19.47
CA SER A 146 -19.51 -21.19 20.65
C SER A 146 -19.35 -20.26 21.85
N ASP A 147 -20.36 -20.20 22.74
CA ASP A 147 -20.31 -19.40 23.97
C ASP A 147 -19.02 -19.63 24.77
N THR A 148 -18.44 -20.82 24.60
CA THR A 148 -17.17 -21.26 25.16
C THR A 148 -15.98 -20.43 24.65
N VAL A 149 -15.87 -20.15 23.35
CA VAL A 149 -14.76 -19.35 22.77
C VAL A 149 -14.81 -17.89 23.24
N VAL A 150 -16.00 -17.29 23.30
CA VAL A 150 -16.17 -15.91 23.82
C VAL A 150 -15.81 -15.83 25.30
N LYS A 151 -16.20 -16.84 26.10
CA LYS A 151 -15.81 -16.96 27.52
C LYS A 151 -14.31 -17.11 27.67
N TYR A 152 -13.65 -17.95 26.86
CA TYR A 152 -12.20 -18.14 26.93
C TYR A 152 -11.42 -16.90 26.49
N HIS A 153 -11.89 -16.16 25.49
CA HIS A 153 -11.26 -14.91 25.06
C HIS A 153 -11.33 -13.84 26.19
N THR A 154 -12.50 -13.72 26.82
CA THR A 154 -12.73 -12.81 27.96
C THR A 154 -11.87 -13.21 29.17
N ALA A 155 -11.82 -14.51 29.49
CA ALA A 155 -11.00 -15.04 30.57
C ALA A 155 -9.50 -14.81 30.33
N THR A 156 -9.04 -14.93 29.08
CA THR A 156 -7.64 -14.68 28.71
C THR A 156 -7.27 -13.21 28.90
N HIS A 157 -8.16 -12.28 28.55
CA HIS A 157 -7.93 -10.86 28.80
C HIS A 157 -7.91 -10.50 30.28
N LEU A 158 -8.85 -11.03 31.08
CA LEU A 158 -8.88 -10.81 32.52
C LEU A 158 -7.64 -11.35 33.21
N LEU A 159 -7.18 -12.54 32.81
CA LEU A 159 -5.96 -13.16 33.34
C LEU A 159 -4.71 -12.35 32.95
N HIS A 160 -4.61 -11.91 31.69
CA HIS A 160 -3.49 -11.09 31.24
C HIS A 160 -3.45 -9.72 31.95
N PHE A 161 -4.61 -9.11 32.18
CA PHE A 161 -4.74 -7.87 32.94
C PHE A 161 -4.27 -8.05 34.39
N ALA A 162 -4.77 -9.08 35.09
CA ALA A 162 -4.37 -9.36 36.46
C ALA A 162 -2.86 -9.67 36.59
N LEU A 163 -2.29 -10.39 35.62
CA LEU A 163 -0.85 -10.67 35.60
C LEU A 163 -0.02 -9.39 35.43
N ARG A 164 -0.48 -8.43 34.61
CA ARG A 164 0.20 -7.14 34.43
C ARG A 164 0.10 -6.24 35.67
N GLU A 165 -1.02 -6.26 36.38
CA GLU A 165 -1.13 -5.51 37.64
C GLU A 165 -0.18 -6.04 38.73
N VAL A 166 0.01 -7.35 38.82
CA VAL A 166 0.82 -7.96 39.88
C VAL A 166 2.31 -8.02 39.54
N LEU A 167 2.66 -8.28 38.28
CA LEU A 167 4.04 -8.57 37.85
C LEU A 167 4.67 -7.47 36.98
N GLY A 168 3.92 -6.42 36.61
CA GLY A 168 4.38 -5.31 35.79
C GLY A 168 4.13 -5.47 34.28
N GLU A 169 4.33 -4.39 33.52
CA GLU A 169 3.94 -4.29 32.09
C GLU A 169 4.77 -5.17 31.13
N ASP A 170 5.92 -5.69 31.58
CA ASP A 170 6.84 -6.52 30.80
C ASP A 170 6.36 -7.97 30.58
N VAL A 171 5.19 -8.34 31.13
CA VAL A 171 4.59 -9.66 30.94
C VAL A 171 3.78 -9.70 29.64
N TYR A 172 4.17 -10.64 28.76
CA TYR A 172 3.49 -10.94 27.50
C TYR A 172 3.00 -12.39 27.46
N LEU A 173 1.69 -12.59 27.35
CA LEU A 173 1.11 -13.92 27.09
C LEU A 173 1.29 -14.27 25.60
N THR A 174 2.23 -15.16 25.29
CA THR A 174 2.42 -15.65 23.90
C THR A 174 1.44 -16.79 23.62
N ILE A 175 0.34 -16.51 22.91
CA ILE A 175 -0.57 -17.55 22.43
C ILE A 175 0.09 -18.23 21.22
N LYS A 176 0.85 -19.31 21.45
CA LYS A 176 1.42 -20.13 20.36
C LYS A 176 0.36 -21.08 19.79
N THR A 177 -0.43 -20.59 18.85
CA THR A 177 -1.24 -21.40 17.92
C THR A 177 -0.47 -21.64 16.62
N SER A 178 0.66 -22.37 16.68
CA SER A 178 1.20 -23.19 15.57
C SER A 178 2.63 -23.69 15.85
N LEU A 179 2.73 -25.02 15.91
CA LEU A 179 3.84 -25.88 15.49
C LEU A 179 5.22 -25.83 16.19
N LEU A 180 5.55 -27.03 16.67
CA LEU A 180 6.86 -27.63 16.93
C LEU A 180 8.00 -27.10 16.03
N LYS A 181 9.08 -26.62 16.65
CA LYS A 181 10.43 -26.92 16.18
C LYS A 181 11.38 -27.05 17.36
N SER A 182 11.84 -28.29 17.53
CA SER A 182 13.01 -28.67 18.32
C SER A 182 14.19 -27.74 18.05
N ARG A 183 14.84 -27.26 19.11
CA ARG A 183 16.27 -26.97 19.12
C ARG A 183 16.87 -27.40 20.45
N SER A 184 17.70 -28.43 20.33
CA SER A 184 18.57 -29.05 21.32
C SER A 184 19.79 -28.17 21.65
N GLY A 185 20.31 -28.37 22.87
CA GLY A 185 21.67 -27.99 23.31
C GLY A 185 21.72 -26.62 23.97
N LYS A 186 22.32 -26.42 25.15
CA LYS A 186 23.33 -27.23 25.84
C LYS A 186 23.39 -26.79 27.31
N LEU A 187 23.51 -27.76 28.20
CA LEU A 187 23.86 -27.63 29.62
C LEU A 187 25.08 -26.71 29.83
N ARG A 188 25.03 -25.86 30.87
CA ARG A 188 26.17 -25.65 31.76
C ARG A 188 25.71 -25.70 33.21
N LYS A 189 26.33 -26.65 33.92
CA LYS A 189 26.32 -26.82 35.37
C LYS A 189 27.28 -25.81 36.03
N LEU A 190 26.97 -25.56 37.31
CA LEU A 190 27.73 -24.88 38.38
C LEU A 190 27.76 -23.36 38.28
#